data_AF-A0A959TMP6-F1
#
_entry.id   AF-A0A959TMP6-F1
#
_cell.length_a   1.000
_cell.length_b   1.000
_cell.length_c   1.000
_cell.angle_alpha   90.00
_cell.angle_beta   90.00
_cell.angle_gamma   90.00
#
_symmetry.space_group_name_H-M   'P 1'
#
loop_
_entity.id
_entity.type
_entity.pdbx_description
1 polymer ?
#
loop_
_entity_poly.entity_id
_entity_poly.type
_entity_poly.pdbx_seq_one_letter_code
_entity_poly.pdbx_strand_id
1 'polypeptide(L)'
;MLSAPEAGEDSVHVTCTGNGTILLGDLLSGHQSGGTWSPADSHDPQVPGTFVYTYTVSNACGSDESVMTIQVYDVSNASWTAPAEVCMGTGPIALDPLVTGDPGGTWDGEGVAGASFDPSVGPGQYAITYSVGVSDCGSSSTQVITVLSGPDALAGEDAMVCG
;
A
#
# COMPACT_ATOMS: atom_id res chain seq x y z
N MET A 1 50.79 2.82 -7.60
CA MET A 1 50.03 2.26 -8.72
C MET A 1 48.63 2.82 -8.57
N LEU A 2 48.18 3.68 -9.47
CA LEU A 2 46.80 4.19 -9.43
C LEU A 2 45.90 3.06 -9.94
N SER A 3 44.83 2.74 -9.21
CA SER A 3 43.81 1.76 -9.65
C SER A 3 42.88 2.39 -10.69
N ALA A 4 42.18 1.54 -11.44
CA ALA A 4 41.09 2.00 -12.29
C ALA A 4 40.02 2.72 -11.44
N PRO A 5 39.33 3.74 -11.99
CA PRO A 5 38.17 4.32 -11.33
C PRO A 5 37.07 3.26 -11.19
N GLU A 6 36.37 3.25 -10.06
CA GLU A 6 35.22 2.36 -9.79
C GLU A 6 34.08 3.19 -9.21
N ALA A 7 33.02 3.37 -10.00
CA ALA A 7 31.85 4.17 -9.67
C ALA A 7 30.76 3.38 -8.91
N GLY A 8 30.97 2.08 -8.70
CA GLY A 8 30.04 1.19 -8.00
C GLY A 8 29.07 0.46 -8.93
N GLU A 9 28.09 -0.23 -8.33
CA GLU A 9 27.06 -0.97 -9.08
C GLU A 9 25.79 -0.15 -9.29
N ASP A 10 25.18 -0.30 -10.47
CA ASP A 10 23.87 0.26 -10.78
C ASP A 10 22.83 -0.22 -9.75
N SER A 11 21.99 0.70 -9.31
CA SER A 11 21.08 0.47 -8.19
C SER A 11 19.71 1.09 -8.44
N VAL A 12 18.68 0.47 -7.87
CA VAL A 12 17.31 0.99 -7.87
C VAL A 12 16.84 1.12 -6.44
N HIS A 13 16.36 2.30 -6.08
CA HIS A 13 15.77 2.58 -4.78
C HIS A 13 14.31 3.01 -4.96
N VAL A 14 13.43 2.41 -4.16
CA VAL A 14 11.99 2.72 -4.16
C VAL A 14 11.66 3.50 -2.89
N THR A 15 10.95 4.61 -3.03
CA THR A 15 10.54 5.48 -1.92
C THR A 15 9.17 6.12 -2.18
N CYS A 16 8.64 6.82 -1.18
CA CYS A 16 7.34 7.46 -1.23
C CYS A 16 7.46 8.98 -1.21
N THR A 17 6.40 9.67 -1.66
CA THR A 17 6.33 11.12 -1.55
C THR A 17 6.38 11.58 -0.08
N GLY A 18 7.12 12.65 0.20
CA GLY A 18 7.23 13.26 1.52
C GLY A 18 8.19 12.55 2.50
N ASN A 19 8.98 11.57 2.05
CA ASN A 19 9.90 10.81 2.91
C ASN A 19 11.20 11.58 3.31
N GLY A 20 11.26 12.88 3.01
CA GLY A 20 12.42 13.73 3.28
C GLY A 20 13.59 13.51 2.32
N THR A 21 14.64 14.32 2.48
CA THR A 21 15.79 14.30 1.57
C THR A 21 16.62 13.02 1.70
N ILE A 22 16.84 12.36 0.57
CA ILE A 22 17.65 11.16 0.40
C ILE A 22 19.03 11.59 -0.11
N LEU A 23 20.09 11.15 0.56
CA LEU A 23 21.46 11.31 0.06
C LEU A 23 21.82 10.12 -0.82
N LEU A 24 22.18 10.36 -2.08
CA LEU A 24 22.41 9.28 -3.05
C LEU A 24 23.66 8.46 -2.74
N GLY A 25 24.65 9.09 -2.09
CA GLY A 25 25.88 8.43 -1.65
C GLY A 25 25.67 7.32 -0.62
N ASP A 26 24.57 7.35 0.14
CA ASP A 26 24.24 6.31 1.13
C ASP A 26 23.59 5.07 0.50
N LEU A 27 23.10 5.21 -0.73
CA LEU A 27 22.37 4.17 -1.45
C LEU A 27 23.26 3.38 -2.43
N LEU A 28 24.40 3.94 -2.83
CA LEU A 28 25.32 3.30 -3.77
C LEU A 28 26.34 2.44 -3.02
N SER A 29 26.62 1.24 -3.55
CA SER A 29 27.60 0.33 -2.96
C SER A 29 28.78 0.07 -3.90
N GLY A 30 29.95 -0.26 -3.34
CA GLY A 30 31.15 -0.59 -4.12
C GLY A 30 31.83 0.60 -4.82
N HIS A 31 31.38 1.82 -4.56
CA HIS A 31 31.92 3.03 -5.14
C HIS A 31 33.18 3.54 -4.41
N GLN A 32 34.08 4.22 -5.13
CA GLN A 32 35.27 4.89 -4.59
C GLN A 32 34.90 6.17 -3.77
N SER A 33 35.73 7.20 -3.67
CA SER A 33 35.31 8.47 -3.03
C SER A 33 35.85 9.62 -3.86
N GLY A 34 35.14 10.75 -3.87
CA GLY A 34 35.50 11.89 -4.71
C GLY A 34 34.96 11.85 -6.15
N GLY A 35 34.01 10.95 -6.45
CA GLY A 35 33.19 11.04 -7.66
C GLY A 35 32.19 12.19 -7.59
N THR A 36 31.55 12.51 -8.72
CA THR A 36 30.54 13.58 -8.84
C THR A 36 29.19 13.03 -9.28
N TRP A 37 28.11 13.54 -8.66
CA TRP A 37 26.75 13.20 -9.01
C TRP A 37 26.14 14.18 -10.03
N SER A 38 25.30 13.66 -10.91
CA SER A 38 24.47 14.43 -11.85
C SER A 38 23.05 13.86 -11.90
N PRO A 39 21.99 14.70 -11.92
CA PRO A 39 22.01 16.16 -11.86
C PRO A 39 22.26 16.74 -10.45
N ALA A 40 22.13 15.94 -9.39
CA ALA A 40 22.34 16.34 -7.99
C ALA A 40 22.82 15.13 -7.17
N ASP A 41 23.39 15.37 -5.99
CA ASP A 41 23.87 14.36 -5.03
C ASP A 41 22.81 13.92 -4.00
N SER A 42 21.62 14.51 -4.09
CA SER A 42 20.48 14.26 -3.22
C SER A 42 19.17 14.35 -3.98
N HIS A 43 18.14 13.72 -3.43
CA HIS A 43 16.79 13.73 -3.97
C HIS A 43 15.78 13.99 -2.85
N ASP A 44 14.88 14.95 -3.04
CA ASP A 44 13.71 15.15 -2.16
C ASP A 44 12.46 14.63 -2.90
N PRO A 45 11.90 13.47 -2.50
CA PRO A 45 10.79 12.83 -3.19
C PRO A 45 9.49 13.58 -2.88
N GLN A 46 9.24 14.69 -3.58
CA GLN A 46 8.01 15.48 -3.42
C GLN A 46 6.95 15.14 -4.46
N VAL A 47 7.34 14.56 -5.58
CA VAL A 47 6.44 14.21 -6.67
C VAL A 47 6.69 12.77 -7.13
N PRO A 48 5.64 12.00 -7.46
CA PRO A 48 5.80 10.65 -7.97
C PRO A 48 6.51 10.67 -9.33
N GLY A 49 7.29 9.63 -9.61
CA GLY A 49 8.02 9.51 -10.86
C GLY A 49 9.24 8.62 -10.77
N THR A 50 9.91 8.47 -11.90
CA THR A 50 11.22 7.81 -11.98
C THR A 50 12.29 8.85 -12.25
N PHE A 51 13.28 8.92 -11.37
CA PHE A 51 14.39 9.86 -11.45
C PHE A 51 15.68 9.07 -11.61
N VAL A 52 16.54 9.52 -12.50
CA VAL A 52 17.80 8.86 -12.81
C VAL A 52 18.95 9.80 -12.47
N TYR A 53 19.91 9.25 -11.74
CA TYR A 53 21.12 9.92 -11.31
C TYR A 53 22.32 9.13 -11.78
N THR A 54 23.35 9.83 -12.21
CA THR A 54 24.60 9.23 -12.64
C THR A 54 25.70 9.67 -11.70
N TYR A 55 26.50 8.69 -11.27
CA TYR A 55 27.68 8.92 -10.48
C TYR A 55 28.93 8.60 -11.27
N THR A 56 29.81 9.58 -11.41
CA THR A 56 31.00 9.46 -12.25
C THR A 56 32.25 9.59 -11.40
N VAL A 57 33.16 8.61 -11.52
CA VAL A 57 34.53 8.69 -10.98
C VAL A 57 35.47 8.90 -12.15
N SER A 58 36.40 9.85 -12.02
CA SER A 58 37.41 10.09 -13.04
C SER A 58 38.78 10.28 -12.40
N ASN A 59 39.79 9.63 -12.96
CA ASN A 59 41.18 9.75 -12.53
C ASN A 59 42.13 9.69 -13.74
N ALA A 60 43.45 9.68 -13.52
CA ALA A 60 44.43 9.66 -14.60
C ALA A 60 44.39 8.41 -15.50
N CYS A 61 43.69 7.35 -15.08
CA CYS A 61 43.54 6.10 -15.81
C CYS A 61 42.25 6.01 -16.63
N GLY A 62 41.28 6.92 -16.44
CA GLY A 62 40.02 6.92 -17.18
C GLY A 62 38.85 7.44 -16.34
N SER A 63 37.64 7.04 -16.75
CA SER A 63 36.39 7.31 -16.02
C SER A 63 35.55 6.05 -15.94
N ASP A 64 34.76 5.93 -14.87
CA ASP A 64 33.75 4.90 -14.66
C ASP A 64 32.46 5.55 -14.17
N GLU A 65 31.32 4.94 -14.47
CA GLU A 65 30.00 5.48 -14.15
C GLU A 65 29.06 4.42 -13.60
N SER A 66 28.23 4.83 -12.64
CA SER A 66 27.14 4.02 -12.09
C SER A 66 25.83 4.80 -12.14
N VAL A 67 24.73 4.10 -12.39
CA VAL A 67 23.39 4.66 -12.48
C VAL A 67 22.57 4.30 -11.25
N MET A 68 22.06 5.33 -10.58
CA MET A 68 21.07 5.21 -9.51
C MET A 68 19.70 5.63 -10.03
N THR A 69 18.73 4.73 -9.93
CA THR A 69 17.33 5.02 -10.25
C THR A 69 16.52 5.15 -8.97
N ILE A 70 15.88 6.31 -8.76
CA ILE A 70 14.91 6.53 -7.69
C ILE A 70 13.51 6.42 -8.27
N GLN A 71 12.72 5.49 -7.74
CA GLN A 71 11.30 5.36 -8.04
C GLN A 71 10.50 5.91 -6.87
N VAL A 72 9.73 6.98 -7.14
CA VAL A 72 8.89 7.66 -6.16
C VAL A 72 7.43 7.34 -6.45
N TYR A 73 6.72 6.83 -5.46
CA TYR A 73 5.28 6.59 -5.50
C TYR A 73 4.54 7.52 -4.54
N ASP A 74 3.27 7.79 -4.82
CA ASP A 74 2.42 8.49 -3.85
C ASP A 74 2.07 7.61 -2.66
N VAL A 75 2.00 8.23 -1.49
CA VAL A 75 1.46 7.58 -0.28
C VAL A 75 -0.02 7.35 -0.48
N SER A 76 -0.45 6.10 -0.35
CA SER A 76 -1.85 5.72 -0.51
C SER A 76 -2.64 5.94 0.79
N ASN A 77 -3.95 6.14 0.66
CA ASN A 77 -4.88 6.29 1.77
C ASN A 77 -5.93 5.18 1.73
N ALA A 78 -5.83 4.21 2.63
CA ALA A 78 -6.78 3.09 2.69
C ALA A 78 -8.05 3.37 3.50
N SER A 79 -8.39 4.62 3.79
CA SER A 79 -9.53 4.92 4.67
C SER A 79 -10.85 4.47 4.06
N TRP A 80 -11.70 3.87 4.87
CA TRP A 80 -13.06 3.48 4.50
C TRP A 80 -13.94 3.40 5.76
N THR A 81 -15.25 3.42 5.55
CA THR A 81 -16.22 3.41 6.65
C THR A 81 -17.10 2.17 6.58
N ALA A 82 -17.08 1.34 7.63
CA ALA A 82 -17.97 0.18 7.71
C ALA A 82 -19.45 0.62 7.80
N PRO A 83 -20.39 -0.16 7.24
CA PRO A 83 -21.82 0.06 7.48
C PRO A 83 -22.14 -0.14 8.96
N ALA A 84 -23.16 0.56 9.47
CA ALA A 84 -23.52 0.54 10.89
C ALA A 84 -23.85 -0.87 11.39
N GLU A 85 -24.87 -1.51 10.81
CA GLU A 85 -25.30 -2.87 11.14
C GLU A 85 -25.90 -3.51 9.88
N VAL A 86 -25.63 -4.79 9.68
CA VAL A 86 -26.11 -5.56 8.52
C VAL A 86 -26.98 -6.71 9.03
N CYS A 87 -28.15 -6.92 8.45
CA CYS A 87 -28.97 -8.08 8.80
C CYS A 87 -28.48 -9.32 8.05
N MET A 88 -28.37 -10.45 8.75
CA MET A 88 -28.18 -11.76 8.12
C MET A 88 -29.24 -11.99 7.03
N GLY A 89 -28.81 -12.51 5.88
CA GLY A 89 -29.69 -12.80 4.74
C GLY A 89 -30.02 -11.58 3.88
N THR A 90 -29.46 -10.41 4.18
CA THR A 90 -29.36 -9.33 3.19
C THR A 90 -28.50 -9.80 2.03
N GLY A 91 -28.77 -9.33 0.81
CA GLY A 91 -27.90 -9.63 -0.33
C GLY A 91 -26.47 -9.08 -0.13
N PRO A 92 -25.52 -9.47 -1.02
CA PRO A 92 -24.14 -9.02 -0.92
C PRO A 92 -24.02 -7.49 -0.92
N ILE A 93 -23.16 -6.98 -0.04
CA ILE A 93 -22.89 -5.55 0.12
C ILE A 93 -21.64 -5.20 -0.67
N ALA A 94 -21.74 -4.23 -1.58
CA ALA A 94 -20.59 -3.67 -2.28
C ALA A 94 -19.75 -2.81 -1.32
N LEU A 95 -18.45 -3.11 -1.22
CA LEU A 95 -17.52 -2.44 -0.31
C LEU A 95 -16.84 -1.23 -0.95
N ASP A 96 -16.60 -1.23 -2.27
CA ASP A 96 -15.97 -0.10 -2.97
C ASP A 96 -16.65 1.27 -2.75
N PRO A 97 -18.00 1.38 -2.71
CA PRO A 97 -18.67 2.64 -2.42
C PRO A 97 -18.43 3.17 -0.99
N LEU A 98 -17.88 2.35 -0.09
CA LEU A 98 -17.60 2.70 1.31
C LEU A 98 -16.17 3.25 1.52
N VAL A 99 -15.33 3.21 0.48
CA VAL A 99 -13.98 3.78 0.50
C VAL A 99 -14.08 5.30 0.54
N THR A 100 -13.36 5.90 1.50
CA THR A 100 -13.26 7.36 1.66
C THR A 100 -11.86 7.89 1.32
N GLY A 101 -10.87 7.00 1.22
CA GLY A 101 -9.53 7.26 0.71
C GLY A 101 -9.41 6.98 -0.78
N ASP A 102 -8.29 6.37 -1.18
CA ASP A 102 -7.96 6.07 -2.57
C ASP A 102 -8.67 4.80 -3.06
N PRO A 103 -9.32 4.82 -4.24
CA PRO A 103 -10.00 3.65 -4.81
C PRO A 103 -9.01 2.69 -5.50
N GLY A 104 -9.51 1.52 -5.93
CA GLY A 104 -8.74 0.57 -6.73
C GLY A 104 -7.88 -0.41 -5.93
N GLY A 105 -8.02 -0.41 -4.60
CA GLY A 105 -7.45 -1.40 -3.71
C GLY A 105 -8.14 -2.77 -3.75
N THR A 106 -7.78 -3.60 -2.77
CA THR A 106 -8.25 -4.97 -2.60
C THR A 106 -8.87 -5.15 -1.22
N TRP A 107 -9.84 -6.05 -1.15
CA TRP A 107 -10.55 -6.38 0.08
C TRP A 107 -10.19 -7.79 0.55
N ASP A 108 -9.98 -7.93 1.86
CA ASP A 108 -9.72 -9.21 2.51
C ASP A 108 -10.55 -9.33 3.79
N GLY A 109 -11.00 -10.53 4.12
CA GLY A 109 -11.81 -10.82 5.29
C GLY A 109 -12.80 -11.96 5.07
N GLU A 110 -13.29 -12.54 6.15
CA GLU A 110 -14.30 -13.59 6.10
C GLU A 110 -15.61 -13.03 5.51
N GLY A 111 -16.24 -13.77 4.60
CA GLY A 111 -17.44 -13.33 3.88
C GLY A 111 -17.17 -12.37 2.72
N VAL A 112 -15.92 -11.98 2.47
CA VAL A 112 -15.55 -11.13 1.33
C VAL A 112 -15.22 -11.99 0.11
N ALA A 113 -15.85 -11.67 -1.02
CA ALA A 113 -15.51 -12.18 -2.34
C ALA A 113 -15.36 -10.99 -3.31
N GLY A 114 -14.15 -10.80 -3.85
CA GLY A 114 -13.85 -9.63 -4.69
C GLY A 114 -13.96 -8.34 -3.88
N ALA A 115 -14.93 -7.50 -4.20
CA ALA A 115 -15.23 -6.27 -3.47
C ALA A 115 -16.64 -6.29 -2.84
N SER A 116 -17.14 -7.49 -2.55
CA SER A 116 -18.46 -7.70 -1.96
C SER A 116 -18.38 -8.52 -0.69
N PHE A 117 -19.07 -8.09 0.36
CA PHE A 117 -19.25 -8.83 1.60
C PHE A 117 -20.62 -9.51 1.61
N ASP A 118 -20.66 -10.82 1.84
CA ASP A 118 -21.88 -11.61 1.97
C ASP A 118 -22.21 -11.86 3.46
N PRO A 119 -23.28 -11.25 4.02
CA PRO A 119 -23.69 -11.46 5.40
C PRO A 119 -24.34 -12.83 5.66
N SER A 120 -24.38 -13.73 4.68
CA SER A 120 -24.79 -15.14 4.87
C SER A 120 -23.82 -15.95 5.74
N VAL A 121 -22.63 -15.40 6.02
CA VAL A 121 -21.63 -15.94 6.96
C VAL A 121 -22.15 -16.16 8.39
N GLY A 122 -23.26 -15.50 8.76
CA GLY A 122 -23.88 -15.65 10.06
C GLY A 122 -23.82 -14.36 10.90
N PRO A 123 -24.42 -14.36 12.09
CA PRO A 123 -24.42 -13.20 12.97
C PRO A 123 -23.08 -13.14 13.71
N GLY A 124 -22.45 -11.97 13.74
CA GLY A 124 -21.10 -11.83 14.28
C GLY A 124 -20.43 -10.53 13.90
N GLN A 125 -19.16 -10.41 14.28
CA GLN A 125 -18.31 -9.27 13.94
C GLN A 125 -17.21 -9.76 13.01
N TYR A 126 -17.13 -9.15 11.82
CA TYR A 126 -16.21 -9.54 10.76
C TYR A 126 -15.21 -8.42 10.52
N ALA A 127 -13.93 -8.69 10.76
CA ALA A 127 -12.86 -7.75 10.47
C ALA A 127 -12.54 -7.80 8.98
N ILE A 128 -12.83 -6.70 8.30
CA ILE A 128 -12.58 -6.54 6.86
C ILE A 128 -11.43 -5.56 6.70
N THR A 129 -10.49 -5.90 5.82
CA THR A 129 -9.31 -5.08 5.54
C THR A 129 -9.35 -4.60 4.10
N TYR A 130 -9.20 -3.30 3.92
CA TYR A 130 -8.96 -2.68 2.62
C TYR A 130 -7.48 -2.34 2.48
N SER A 131 -6.85 -2.74 1.37
CA SER A 131 -5.44 -2.44 1.08
C SER A 131 -5.30 -1.79 -0.29
N VAL A 132 -4.59 -0.67 -0.37
CA VAL A 132 -4.38 0.10 -1.61
C VAL A 132 -2.95 0.62 -1.69
N GLY A 133 -2.44 0.76 -2.91
CA GLY A 133 -1.09 1.29 -3.19
C GLY A 133 -0.09 0.24 -3.62
N VAL A 134 1.18 0.64 -3.67
CA VAL A 134 2.29 -0.18 -4.17
C VAL A 134 3.47 -0.13 -3.21
N SER A 135 4.15 -1.28 -3.08
CA SER A 135 5.35 -1.42 -2.26
C SER A 135 5.14 -0.86 -0.84
N ASP A 136 6.15 -0.20 -0.27
CA ASP A 136 6.11 0.43 1.06
C ASP A 136 5.28 1.72 1.11
N CYS A 137 4.75 2.20 -0.03
CA CYS A 137 3.86 3.36 -0.11
C CYS A 137 2.38 2.97 -0.05
N GLY A 138 2.11 1.67 0.06
CA GLY A 138 0.78 1.14 0.30
C GLY A 138 0.25 1.48 1.69
N SER A 139 -1.07 1.46 1.80
CA SER A 139 -1.80 1.66 3.04
C SER A 139 -2.83 0.56 3.19
N SER A 140 -3.16 0.22 4.43
CA SER A 140 -4.21 -0.73 4.76
C SER A 140 -5.04 -0.22 5.93
N SER A 141 -6.35 -0.41 5.87
CA SER A 141 -7.27 -0.05 6.94
C SER A 141 -8.24 -1.20 7.21
N THR A 142 -8.36 -1.58 8.47
CA THR A 142 -9.27 -2.63 8.93
C THR A 142 -10.42 -2.03 9.69
N GLN A 143 -11.65 -2.38 9.31
CA GLN A 143 -12.87 -2.02 10.05
C GLN A 143 -13.69 -3.26 10.32
N VAL A 144 -14.59 -3.18 11.30
CA VAL A 144 -15.44 -4.29 11.70
C VAL A 144 -16.85 -4.09 11.17
N ILE A 145 -17.37 -5.08 10.45
CA ILE A 145 -18.78 -5.15 10.05
C ILE A 145 -19.52 -6.01 11.06
N THR A 146 -20.61 -5.49 11.62
CA THR A 146 -21.48 -6.25 12.53
C THR A 146 -22.68 -6.79 11.77
N VAL A 147 -22.82 -8.12 11.77
CA VAL A 147 -23.99 -8.83 11.23
C VAL A 147 -24.91 -9.23 12.38
N LEU A 148 -26.14 -8.73 12.34
CA LEU A 148 -27.19 -9.06 13.29
C LEU A 148 -27.93 -10.31 12.85
N SER A 149 -28.40 -11.10 13.83
CA SER A 149 -29.43 -12.11 13.55
C SER A 149 -30.69 -11.41 13.03
N GLY A 150 -31.40 -12.05 12.10
CA GLY A 150 -32.72 -11.58 11.70
C GLY A 150 -33.65 -11.47 12.92
N PRO A 151 -34.77 -10.73 12.83
CA PRO A 151 -35.74 -10.71 13.91
C PRO A 151 -36.11 -12.14 14.25
N ASP A 152 -35.86 -12.56 15.49
CA ASP A 152 -36.33 -13.85 15.99
C ASP A 152 -37.83 -13.89 15.72
N ALA A 153 -38.24 -14.72 14.77
CA ALA A 153 -39.64 -15.06 14.62
C ALA A 153 -40.01 -15.86 15.87
N LEU A 154 -40.40 -15.16 16.94
CA LEU A 154 -41.17 -15.73 18.03
C LEU A 154 -42.49 -16.21 17.42
N ALA A 155 -42.47 -17.41 16.83
CA ALA A 155 -43.68 -18.19 16.62
C ALA A 155 -44.23 -18.45 18.02
N GLY A 156 -45.18 -17.60 18.43
CA GLY A 156 -45.78 -17.63 19.76
C GLY A 156 -46.28 -19.04 20.08
N GLU A 157 -46.26 -19.39 21.36
CA GLU A 157 -46.86 -20.63 21.86
C GLU A 157 -48.25 -20.82 21.24
N ASP A 158 -48.46 -21.95 20.55
CA ASP A 158 -49.75 -22.32 20.01
C ASP A 158 -50.79 -22.32 21.13
N ALA A 159 -51.67 -21.30 21.14
CA ALA A 159 -52.82 -21.26 22.01
C ALA A 159 -53.80 -22.36 21.60
N MET A 160 -53.64 -23.54 22.20
CA MET A 160 -54.62 -24.61 22.20
C MET A 160 -55.92 -24.11 22.83
N VAL A 161 -56.94 -23.93 21.99
CA VAL A 161 -58.34 -23.75 22.41
C VAL A 161 -59.06 -25.09 22.28
N CYS A 162 -59.55 -25.63 23.39
CA CYS A 162 -60.69 -26.53 23.48
C CYS A 162 -61.56 -25.94 24.60
N GLY A 163 -62.81 -25.51 24.40
CA GLY A 163 -63.87 -26.22 23.69
C GLY A 163 -64.79 -26.78 24.76
#